data_AF-A0AAE9LUK5-F1
#
_entry.id   AF-A0AAE9LUK5-F1
#
_cell.length_a   1.000
_cell.length_b   1.000
_cell.length_c   1.000
_cell.angle_alpha   90.00
_cell.angle_beta   90.00
_cell.angle_gamma   90.00
#
_symmetry.space_group_name_H-M   'P 1'
#
loop_
_entity.id
_entity.type
_entity.pdbx_description
1 polymer ?
#
loop_
_entity_poly.entity_id
_entity_poly.type
_entity_poly.pdbx_seq_one_letter_code
_entity_poly.pdbx_strand_id
1 'polypeptide(L)'
;MTDNPFAFYEEQLNNLKNKLIEANCEKLEIIEKSFLVKGIMVKSLDYYHAVGLVLRTDRTIDKIISLKQDKDGLYNWNDLKERIPNVFGVGYFSYENYYLMVSHFFRRGYDQLNNFTPSFIDEFYKLDKNHMHASLSLDDDAIRIDEPRPYFEADAWFGALFQNKISLIEDGIIKCRPPIHQKPNFVRRLYNNNYSLDMKWSTKGNIKTFQLSEFKDESVTIAVEGQIRHPVRYIHAEYNLDTNSFQHFDGAIHFYNKNHYLEKRDSDLNYESKYGANFKAKSKKLFRLDGVITVEQWSNLTTHFLHGNPLIIEYFTGDYPQYVKKILNI
;
A
#
# COMPACT_ATOMS: atom_id res chain seq x y z
N MET A 1 9.01 26.12 -32.80
CA MET A 1 7.92 26.14 -31.81
C MET A 1 7.58 24.70 -31.53
N THR A 2 7.96 24.22 -30.35
CA THR A 2 7.72 22.85 -29.89
C THR A 2 6.30 22.81 -29.34
N ASP A 3 5.34 22.37 -30.14
CA ASP A 3 4.01 22.07 -29.63
C ASP A 3 4.16 20.97 -28.58
N ASN A 4 3.75 21.25 -27.34
CA ASN A 4 3.76 20.28 -26.26
C ASN A 4 2.90 19.09 -26.72
N PRO A 5 3.48 17.87 -26.93
CA PRO A 5 2.73 16.73 -27.44
C PRO A 5 1.64 16.25 -26.47
N PHE A 6 1.63 16.77 -25.24
CA PHE A 6 0.62 16.53 -24.23
C PHE A 6 -0.42 17.65 -24.10
N ALA A 7 -0.30 18.77 -24.84
CA ALA A 7 -1.22 19.91 -24.74
C ALA A 7 -2.68 19.50 -24.94
N PHE A 8 -2.95 18.67 -25.96
CA PHE A 8 -4.29 18.14 -26.21
C PHE A 8 -4.80 17.29 -25.03
N TYR A 9 -3.93 16.46 -24.44
CA TYR A 9 -4.30 15.63 -23.30
C TYR A 9 -4.59 16.47 -22.05
N GLU A 10 -3.75 17.47 -21.78
CA GLU A 10 -3.96 18.45 -20.69
C GLU A 10 -5.27 19.21 -20.85
N GLU A 11 -5.59 19.65 -22.08
CA GLU A 11 -6.86 20.30 -22.40
C GLU A 11 -8.05 19.38 -22.12
N GLN A 12 -7.99 18.10 -22.53
CA GLN A 12 -9.05 17.13 -22.25
C GLN A 12 -9.23 16.90 -20.74
N LEU A 13 -8.13 16.79 -19.97
CA LEU A 13 -8.21 16.64 -18.51
C LEU A 13 -8.83 17.87 -17.85
N ASN A 14 -8.48 19.08 -18.30
CA ASN A 14 -9.06 20.32 -17.79
C ASN A 14 -10.55 20.43 -18.12
N ASN A 15 -10.96 20.04 -19.33
CA ASN A 15 -12.37 20.00 -19.72
C ASN A 15 -13.16 19.00 -18.87
N LEU A 16 -12.60 17.82 -18.59
CA LEU A 16 -13.23 16.85 -17.68
C LEU A 16 -13.33 17.36 -16.24
N LYS A 17 -12.26 18.01 -15.74
CA LYS A 17 -12.26 18.65 -14.42
C LYS A 17 -13.40 19.66 -14.31
N ASN A 18 -13.53 20.57 -15.27
CA ASN A 18 -14.57 21.61 -15.25
C ASN A 18 -15.98 21.00 -15.29
N LYS A 19 -16.22 20.01 -16.15
CA LYS A 19 -17.50 19.28 -16.21
C LYS A 19 -17.85 18.61 -14.87
N LEU A 20 -16.86 18.02 -14.19
CA LEU A 20 -17.08 17.40 -12.88
C LEU A 20 -17.33 18.42 -11.78
N ILE A 21 -16.67 19.58 -11.84
CA ILE A 21 -16.93 20.70 -10.92
C ILE A 21 -18.36 21.20 -11.11
N GLU A 22 -18.79 21.44 -12.35
CA GLU A 22 -20.16 21.86 -12.67
C GLU A 22 -21.19 20.83 -12.18
N ALA A 23 -20.94 19.54 -12.44
CA ALA A 23 -21.84 18.47 -12.02
C ALA A 23 -21.90 18.25 -10.48
N ASN A 24 -20.92 18.74 -9.72
CA ASN A 24 -20.85 18.58 -8.26
C ASN A 24 -20.84 19.93 -7.52
N CYS A 25 -21.27 21.03 -8.15
CA CYS A 25 -21.18 22.38 -7.58
C CYS A 25 -21.90 22.50 -6.23
N GLU A 26 -23.13 21.98 -6.13
CA GLU A 26 -23.90 22.01 -4.88
C GLU A 26 -23.21 21.22 -3.76
N LYS A 27 -22.61 20.06 -4.08
CA LYS A 27 -21.86 19.25 -3.11
C LYS A 27 -20.61 20.01 -2.63
N LEU A 28 -19.87 20.63 -3.55
CA LEU A 28 -18.69 21.42 -3.23
C LEU A 28 -19.05 22.57 -2.29
N GLU A 29 -20.11 23.34 -2.58
CA GLU A 29 -20.53 24.43 -1.71
C GLU A 29 -20.89 23.97 -0.29
N ILE A 30 -21.60 22.83 -0.17
CA ILE A 30 -21.95 22.27 1.14
C ILE A 30 -20.69 21.86 1.92
N ILE A 31 -19.73 21.22 1.24
CA ILE A 31 -18.47 20.77 1.84
C ILE A 31 -17.64 21.98 2.29
N GLU A 32 -17.48 22.99 1.42
CA GLU A 32 -16.72 24.20 1.73
C GLU A 32 -17.33 24.97 2.92
N LYS A 33 -18.66 25.11 2.96
CA LYS A 33 -19.37 25.72 4.11
C LYS A 33 -19.13 24.93 5.40
N SER A 34 -19.25 23.60 5.35
CA SER A 34 -19.00 22.72 6.50
C SER A 34 -17.55 22.81 6.99
N PHE A 35 -16.60 22.85 6.07
CA PHE A 35 -15.17 22.95 6.37
C PHE A 35 -14.82 24.31 6.98
N LEU A 36 -15.39 25.40 6.46
CA LEU A 36 -15.20 26.74 7.00
C LEU A 36 -15.68 26.84 8.46
N VAL A 37 -16.85 26.28 8.78
CA VAL A 37 -17.37 26.23 10.16
C VAL A 37 -16.44 25.47 11.10
N LYS A 38 -15.76 24.43 10.60
CA LYS A 38 -14.77 23.65 11.35
C LYS A 38 -13.35 24.26 11.34
N GLY A 39 -13.15 25.40 10.69
CA GLY A 39 -11.82 26.04 10.55
C GLY A 39 -10.84 25.23 9.68
N ILE A 40 -11.37 24.53 8.67
CA ILE A 40 -10.60 23.71 7.72
C ILE A 40 -10.49 24.49 6.41
N MET A 41 -9.26 24.63 5.92
CA MET A 41 -8.96 25.34 4.68
C MET A 41 -8.76 24.37 3.52
N VAL A 42 -9.41 24.64 2.40
CA VAL A 42 -9.17 23.94 1.13
C VAL A 42 -7.86 24.47 0.53
N LYS A 43 -6.92 23.56 0.23
CA LYS A 43 -5.63 23.88 -0.40
C LYS A 43 -5.70 23.81 -1.91
N SER A 44 -6.32 22.76 -2.44
CA SER A 44 -6.44 22.54 -3.88
C SER A 44 -7.66 21.68 -4.21
N LEU A 45 -8.10 21.81 -5.45
CA LEU A 45 -9.12 20.96 -6.07
C LEU A 45 -8.55 20.49 -7.41
N ASP A 46 -8.21 19.21 -7.49
CA ASP A 46 -7.49 18.63 -8.61
C ASP A 46 -8.29 17.49 -9.23
N TYR A 47 -8.07 17.24 -10.52
CA TYR A 47 -8.64 16.07 -11.21
C TYR A 47 -7.52 15.12 -11.58
N TYR A 48 -7.68 13.88 -11.15
CA TYR A 48 -6.78 12.79 -11.51
C TYR A 48 -7.57 11.77 -12.30
N HIS A 49 -7.13 11.43 -13.51
CA HIS A 49 -7.94 10.61 -14.41
C HIS A 49 -8.41 9.28 -13.77
N ALA A 50 -7.52 8.61 -13.03
CA ALA A 50 -7.85 7.36 -12.36
C ALA A 50 -8.71 7.57 -11.10
N VAL A 51 -8.42 8.62 -10.32
CA VAL A 51 -9.00 8.82 -8.98
C VAL A 51 -10.23 9.73 -8.95
N GLY A 52 -10.44 10.62 -9.91
CA GLY A 52 -11.54 11.58 -9.92
C GLY A 52 -11.17 12.98 -9.44
N LEU A 53 -12.19 13.72 -9.02
CA LEU A 53 -12.09 15.08 -8.48
C LEU A 53 -11.75 15.02 -6.98
N VAL A 54 -10.54 15.46 -6.64
CA VAL A 54 -9.97 15.36 -5.30
C VAL A 54 -9.76 16.74 -4.69
N LEU A 55 -10.28 16.93 -3.49
CA LEU A 55 -10.11 18.14 -2.69
C LEU A 55 -9.09 17.88 -1.57
N ARG A 56 -8.07 18.72 -1.50
CA ARG A 56 -7.01 18.66 -0.48
C ARG A 56 -7.22 19.74 0.58
N THR A 57 -6.89 19.43 1.83
CA THR A 57 -7.07 20.35 2.95
C THR A 57 -5.79 20.61 3.74
N ASP A 58 -5.84 21.59 4.64
CA ASP A 58 -4.78 21.85 5.63
C ASP A 58 -4.86 20.99 6.88
N ARG A 59 -5.92 20.19 7.02
CA ARG A 59 -6.15 19.30 8.16
C ARG A 59 -6.13 17.85 7.74
N THR A 60 -5.89 16.99 8.72
CA THR A 60 -5.93 15.55 8.54
C THR A 60 -7.37 15.01 8.66
N ILE A 61 -7.65 13.85 8.07
CA ILE A 61 -8.99 13.23 8.05
C ILE A 61 -9.55 13.09 9.47
N ASP A 62 -8.75 12.70 10.45
CA ASP A 62 -9.17 12.60 11.86
C ASP A 62 -9.83 13.89 12.37
N LYS A 63 -9.39 15.07 11.91
CA LYS A 63 -10.00 16.36 12.24
C LYS A 63 -11.25 16.66 11.42
N ILE A 64 -11.33 16.22 10.17
CA ILE A 64 -12.48 16.44 9.29
C ILE A 64 -13.72 15.69 9.80
N ILE A 65 -13.54 14.41 10.16
CA ILE A 65 -14.66 13.51 10.51
C ILE A 65 -14.70 13.12 11.99
N SER A 66 -13.77 13.64 12.81
CA SER A 66 -13.66 13.35 14.24
C SER A 66 -13.42 11.86 14.56
N LEU A 67 -12.61 11.19 13.74
CA LEU A 67 -12.12 9.83 14.04
C LEU A 67 -10.85 9.89 14.87
N LYS A 68 -10.59 8.85 15.67
CA LYS A 68 -9.36 8.74 16.44
C LYS A 68 -8.34 7.92 15.68
N GLN A 69 -7.23 8.56 15.33
CA GLN A 69 -6.05 7.89 14.80
C GLN A 69 -5.20 7.34 15.96
N ASP A 70 -4.62 6.16 15.79
CA ASP A 70 -3.67 5.62 16.76
C ASP A 70 -2.26 6.24 16.60
N LYS A 71 -1.33 5.85 17.49
CA LYS A 71 0.06 6.36 17.47
C LYS A 71 0.84 6.04 16.18
N ASP A 72 0.39 5.04 15.42
CA ASP A 72 1.04 4.57 14.19
C ASP A 72 0.40 5.21 12.95
N GLY A 73 -0.60 6.09 13.12
CA GLY A 73 -1.30 6.71 12.01
C GLY A 73 -2.44 5.86 11.44
N LEU A 74 -2.89 4.82 12.14
CA LEU A 74 -3.93 3.91 11.67
C LEU A 74 -5.29 4.22 12.30
N TYR A 75 -6.35 3.88 11.59
CA TYR A 75 -7.72 3.93 12.07
C TYR A 75 -8.22 2.52 12.34
N ASN A 76 -8.84 2.31 13.51
CA ASN A 76 -9.43 1.02 13.85
C ASN A 76 -10.61 0.72 12.91
N TRP A 77 -10.69 -0.53 12.44
CA TRP A 77 -11.73 -0.95 11.50
C TRP A 77 -13.15 -0.84 12.08
N ASN A 78 -13.34 -1.21 13.35
CA ASN A 78 -14.66 -1.15 13.97
C ASN A 78 -15.12 0.30 14.14
N ASP A 79 -14.22 1.18 14.61
CA ASP A 79 -14.50 2.62 14.73
C ASP A 79 -14.81 3.24 13.35
N LEU A 80 -14.06 2.85 12.32
CA LEU A 80 -14.32 3.26 10.94
C LEU A 80 -15.70 2.80 10.47
N LYS A 81 -16.09 1.56 10.75
CA LYS A 81 -17.39 1.00 10.32
C LYS A 81 -18.57 1.54 11.11
N GLU A 82 -18.37 1.89 12.38
CA GLU A 82 -19.40 2.54 13.19
C GLU A 82 -19.68 3.95 12.66
N ARG A 83 -18.64 4.72 12.33
CA ARG A 83 -18.77 6.08 11.81
C ARG A 83 -19.14 6.10 10.32
N ILE A 84 -18.68 5.11 9.57
CA ILE A 84 -18.76 5.04 8.10
C ILE A 84 -19.19 3.62 7.69
N PRO A 85 -20.48 3.30 7.82
CA PRO A 85 -20.97 1.95 7.60
C PRO A 85 -20.90 1.52 6.13
N ASN A 86 -20.82 2.45 5.19
CA ASN A 86 -20.89 2.17 3.76
C ASN A 86 -19.51 2.22 3.10
N VAL A 87 -19.00 1.04 2.75
CA VAL A 87 -17.89 0.92 1.79
C VAL A 87 -18.51 1.08 0.40
N PHE A 88 -18.06 2.07 -0.35
CA PHE A 88 -18.59 2.32 -1.71
C PHE A 88 -17.92 1.41 -2.74
N GLY A 89 -16.63 1.11 -2.52
CA GLY A 89 -15.84 0.23 -3.37
C GLY A 89 -14.44 0.03 -2.80
N VAL A 90 -13.57 -0.65 -3.55
CA VAL A 90 -12.19 -0.90 -3.12
C VAL A 90 -11.46 0.41 -2.87
N GLY A 91 -11.05 0.63 -1.62
CA GLY A 91 -10.33 1.82 -1.20
C GLY A 91 -11.17 3.07 -0.94
N TYR A 92 -12.51 3.02 -1.05
CA TYR A 92 -13.38 4.17 -0.87
C TYR A 92 -14.47 3.96 0.21
N PHE A 93 -14.61 4.93 1.10
CA PHE A 93 -15.68 4.99 2.09
C PHE A 93 -16.59 6.18 1.79
N SER A 94 -17.90 5.95 1.72
CA SER A 94 -18.88 7.03 1.52
C SER A 94 -19.17 7.72 2.86
N TYR A 95 -18.92 9.02 2.93
CA TYR A 95 -19.14 9.82 4.14
C TYR A 95 -19.83 11.14 3.77
N GLU A 96 -21.07 11.31 4.24
CA GLU A 96 -21.91 12.46 3.90
C GLU A 96 -21.98 12.68 2.37
N ASN A 97 -21.43 13.80 1.87
CA ASN A 97 -21.46 14.18 0.46
C ASN A 97 -20.13 13.96 -0.29
N TYR A 98 -19.18 13.25 0.32
CA TYR A 98 -17.87 12.98 -0.26
C TYR A 98 -17.37 11.57 0.08
N TYR A 99 -16.19 11.23 -0.43
CA TYR A 99 -15.59 9.92 -0.26
C TYR A 99 -14.22 10.04 0.38
N LEU A 100 -14.01 9.28 1.45
CA LEU A 100 -12.69 9.07 2.02
C LEU A 100 -11.97 8.00 1.23
N MET A 101 -10.64 8.14 1.16
CA MET A 101 -9.79 7.21 0.45
C MET A 101 -8.85 6.52 1.42
N VAL A 102 -8.66 5.22 1.21
CA VAL A 102 -7.53 4.50 1.78
C VAL A 102 -6.23 5.15 1.28
N SER A 103 -5.18 5.08 2.10
CA SER A 103 -3.86 5.64 1.79
C SER A 103 -3.40 5.31 0.36
N HIS A 104 -2.94 6.33 -0.36
CA HIS A 104 -2.42 6.20 -1.73
C HIS A 104 -1.20 5.28 -1.83
N PHE A 105 -0.54 4.93 -0.72
CA PHE A 105 0.55 3.94 -0.71
C PHE A 105 0.08 2.51 -1.03
N PHE A 106 -1.22 2.25 -1.05
CA PHE A 106 -1.82 1.02 -1.59
C PHE A 106 -2.06 1.07 -3.11
N ARG A 107 -1.90 2.24 -3.76
CA ARG A 107 -2.09 2.41 -5.20
C ARG A 107 -0.86 1.95 -5.97
N ARG A 108 -1.05 1.73 -7.28
CA ARG A 108 0.04 1.32 -8.18
C ARG A 108 1.15 2.37 -8.15
N GLY A 109 2.39 1.92 -7.97
CA GLY A 109 3.55 2.80 -7.92
C GLY A 109 3.52 3.82 -6.77
N TYR A 110 2.67 3.61 -5.75
CA TYR A 110 2.53 4.51 -4.60
C TYR A 110 2.03 5.92 -4.96
N ASP A 111 1.49 6.11 -6.17
CA ASP A 111 1.14 7.42 -6.68
C ASP A 111 -0.32 7.76 -6.38
N GLN A 112 -0.56 9.02 -6.02
CA GLN A 112 -1.89 9.57 -5.81
C GLN A 112 -2.71 9.61 -7.10
N LEU A 113 -2.07 9.64 -8.27
CA LEU A 113 -2.70 9.68 -9.58
C LEU A 113 -3.26 8.33 -10.04
N ASN A 114 -2.82 7.23 -9.43
CA ASN A 114 -3.14 5.88 -9.89
C ASN A 114 -4.35 5.28 -9.18
N ASN A 115 -4.92 4.23 -9.77
CA ASN A 115 -5.95 3.44 -9.08
C ASN A 115 -5.34 2.59 -7.97
N PHE A 116 -6.20 2.22 -7.02
CA PHE A 116 -5.92 1.10 -6.13
C PHE A 116 -5.69 -0.13 -6.99
N THR A 117 -4.60 -0.85 -6.77
CA THR A 117 -4.38 -2.13 -7.44
C THR A 117 -4.89 -3.19 -6.47
N PRO A 118 -5.85 -4.04 -6.86
CA PRO A 118 -7.14 -4.10 -6.16
C PRO A 118 -7.15 -5.12 -5.04
N SER A 119 -6.09 -5.88 -4.84
CA SER A 119 -6.26 -7.13 -4.13
C SER A 119 -6.07 -7.01 -2.63
N PHE A 120 -5.15 -6.18 -2.13
CA PHE A 120 -4.92 -6.13 -0.68
C PHE A 120 -6.14 -5.58 0.07
N ILE A 121 -6.70 -4.47 -0.40
CA ILE A 121 -7.81 -3.79 0.26
C ILE A 121 -9.10 -4.61 0.18
N ASP A 122 -9.36 -5.22 -0.97
CA ASP A 122 -10.51 -6.09 -1.15
C ASP A 122 -10.40 -7.33 -0.24
N GLU A 123 -9.26 -8.00 -0.21
CA GLU A 123 -9.02 -9.13 0.70
C GLU A 123 -9.09 -8.71 2.17
N PHE A 124 -8.54 -7.55 2.51
CA PHE A 124 -8.65 -6.98 3.85
C PHE A 124 -10.12 -6.74 4.24
N TYR A 125 -10.96 -6.26 3.34
CA TYR A 125 -12.39 -6.09 3.61
C TYR A 125 -13.10 -7.43 3.86
N LYS A 126 -12.77 -8.47 3.09
CA LYS A 126 -13.35 -9.82 3.20
C LYS A 126 -12.96 -10.60 4.45
N LEU A 127 -11.87 -10.23 5.13
CA LEU A 127 -11.45 -10.92 6.36
C LEU A 127 -12.58 -10.95 7.39
N ASP A 128 -12.83 -12.13 7.97
CA ASP A 128 -13.58 -12.24 9.22
C ASP A 128 -12.73 -11.62 10.35
N LYS A 129 -13.27 -10.57 10.96
CA LYS A 129 -12.60 -9.78 12.00
C LYS A 129 -13.15 -10.06 13.40
N ASN A 130 -13.96 -11.10 13.59
CA ASN A 130 -14.54 -11.43 14.89
C ASN A 130 -13.48 -11.74 15.97
N HIS A 131 -12.31 -12.26 15.57
CA HIS A 131 -11.22 -12.65 16.46
C HIS A 131 -9.93 -11.86 16.24
N MET A 132 -10.03 -10.69 15.61
CA MET A 132 -8.89 -9.81 15.36
C MET A 132 -9.27 -8.34 15.38
N HIS A 133 -8.36 -7.51 15.88
CA HIS A 133 -8.41 -6.07 15.72
C HIS A 133 -7.68 -5.70 14.43
N ALA A 134 -8.43 -5.15 13.48
CA ALA A 134 -7.90 -4.68 12.22
C ALA A 134 -7.80 -3.16 12.22
N SER A 135 -6.77 -2.62 11.58
CA SER A 135 -6.59 -1.17 11.41
C SER A 135 -5.96 -0.87 10.06
N LEU A 136 -6.33 0.26 9.47
CA LEU A 136 -5.92 0.67 8.13
C LEU A 136 -5.63 2.17 8.10
N SER A 137 -4.68 2.61 7.26
CA SER A 137 -4.41 4.03 7.03
C SER A 137 -5.29 4.59 5.91
N LEU A 138 -5.72 5.84 6.09
CA LEU A 138 -6.41 6.63 5.07
C LEU A 138 -5.44 7.62 4.40
N ASP A 139 -5.86 8.22 3.30
CA ASP A 139 -5.19 9.42 2.80
C ASP A 139 -5.36 10.54 3.84
N ASP A 140 -4.27 11.18 4.23
CA ASP A 140 -4.27 12.03 5.41
C ASP A 140 -5.04 13.32 5.18
N ASP A 141 -4.94 13.95 4.02
CA ASP A 141 -5.40 15.32 3.75
C ASP A 141 -6.29 15.47 2.51
N ALA A 142 -6.72 14.35 1.92
CA ALA A 142 -7.41 14.32 0.63
C ALA A 142 -8.74 13.57 0.69
N ILE A 143 -9.78 14.17 0.13
CA ILE A 143 -11.11 13.57 -0.06
C ILE A 143 -11.49 13.61 -1.54
N ARG A 144 -12.32 12.67 -1.97
CA ARG A 144 -12.88 12.66 -3.32
C ARG A 144 -14.31 13.20 -3.31
N ILE A 145 -14.66 14.01 -4.30
CA ILE A 145 -15.93 14.72 -4.39
C ILE A 145 -16.93 14.02 -5.32
N ASP A 146 -16.45 13.58 -6.49
CA ASP A 146 -17.27 12.86 -7.45
C ASP A 146 -17.43 11.39 -7.06
N GLU A 147 -18.49 10.77 -7.53
CA GLU A 147 -18.76 9.36 -7.27
C GLU A 147 -17.66 8.44 -7.86
N PRO A 148 -17.14 7.47 -7.08
CA PRO A 148 -16.17 6.53 -7.58
C PRO A 148 -16.67 5.72 -8.79
N ARG A 149 -15.97 5.87 -9.91
CA ARG A 149 -16.22 5.06 -11.10
C ARG A 149 -15.70 3.64 -10.87
N PRO A 150 -16.50 2.60 -11.11
CA PRO A 150 -15.97 1.25 -11.14
C PRO A 150 -14.95 1.15 -12.29
N TYR A 151 -13.85 0.47 -12.04
CA TYR A 151 -12.91 0.07 -13.08
C TYR A 151 -12.68 -1.43 -12.95
N PHE A 152 -12.45 -2.07 -14.10
CA PHE A 152 -12.09 -3.48 -14.15
C PHE A 152 -10.60 -3.59 -14.41
N GLU A 153 -9.87 -4.23 -13.49
CA GLU A 153 -8.47 -4.57 -13.70
C GLU A 153 -8.40 -6.03 -14.16
N ALA A 154 -7.98 -6.22 -15.41
CA ALA A 154 -7.80 -7.56 -16.01
C ALA A 154 -6.51 -8.26 -15.53
N ASP A 155 -5.66 -7.55 -14.79
CA ASP A 155 -4.45 -8.09 -14.16
C ASP A 155 -4.84 -8.82 -12.87
N ALA A 156 -5.38 -10.03 -13.00
CA ALA A 156 -5.74 -10.87 -11.86
C ALA A 156 -4.47 -11.38 -11.16
N TRP A 157 -4.31 -11.00 -9.90
CA TRP A 157 -3.27 -11.51 -9.01
C TRP A 157 -3.92 -12.39 -7.96
N PHE A 158 -3.42 -13.62 -7.78
CA PHE A 158 -3.91 -14.55 -6.78
C PHE A 158 -2.90 -14.65 -5.63
N GLY A 159 -3.39 -14.74 -4.39
CA GLY A 159 -2.53 -15.07 -3.25
C GLY A 159 -1.86 -16.42 -3.46
N ALA A 160 -0.57 -16.52 -3.11
CA ALA A 160 0.10 -17.80 -3.12
C ALA A 160 -0.36 -18.64 -1.91
N LEU A 161 -0.72 -19.90 -2.19
CA LEU A 161 -0.97 -20.87 -1.14
C LEU A 161 0.36 -21.18 -0.45
N PHE A 162 0.43 -20.91 0.86
CA PHE A 162 1.56 -21.29 1.67
C PHE A 162 1.15 -22.42 2.63
N GLN A 163 1.59 -23.64 2.32
CA GLN A 163 1.23 -24.84 3.09
C GLN A 163 2.34 -25.28 4.06
N ASN A 164 3.42 -24.51 4.17
CA ASN A 164 4.51 -24.82 5.07
C ASN A 164 4.08 -24.63 6.52
N LYS A 165 4.43 -25.59 7.37
CA LYS A 165 4.31 -25.43 8.82
C LYS A 165 5.34 -24.39 9.26
N ILE A 166 4.86 -23.22 9.71
CA ILE A 166 5.73 -22.09 10.12
C ILE A 166 6.77 -22.53 11.16
N SER A 167 6.40 -23.44 12.06
CA SER A 167 7.29 -24.00 13.09
C SER A 167 8.49 -24.77 12.53
N LEU A 168 8.41 -25.28 11.30
CA LEU A 168 9.50 -26.03 10.65
C LEU A 168 10.42 -25.15 9.79
N ILE A 169 10.06 -23.88 9.56
CA ILE A 169 10.89 -22.96 8.79
C ILE A 169 12.14 -22.63 9.62
N GLU A 170 13.33 -22.77 9.05
CA GLU A 170 14.56 -22.43 9.76
C GLU A 170 14.70 -20.92 9.95
N ASP A 171 15.34 -20.53 11.06
CA ASP A 171 15.72 -19.13 11.27
C ASP A 171 16.86 -18.76 10.32
N GLY A 172 16.80 -17.56 9.77
CA GLY A 172 17.79 -17.13 8.78
C GLY A 172 17.29 -16.00 7.91
N ILE A 173 18.16 -15.55 7.01
CA ILE A 173 17.88 -14.52 6.03
C ILE A 173 17.81 -15.18 4.65
N ILE A 174 16.77 -14.86 3.91
CA ILE A 174 16.54 -15.32 2.54
C ILE A 174 16.46 -14.08 1.66
N LYS A 175 17.15 -14.10 0.52
CA LYS A 175 17.16 -12.99 -0.44
C LYS A 175 16.81 -13.51 -1.81
N CYS A 176 15.58 -13.25 -2.25
CA CYS A 176 15.13 -13.56 -3.60
C CYS A 176 15.46 -12.39 -4.53
N ARG A 177 15.94 -12.70 -5.73
CA ARG A 177 16.26 -11.70 -6.77
C ARG A 177 15.77 -12.20 -8.12
N PRO A 178 15.36 -11.29 -9.02
CA PRO A 178 15.13 -11.66 -10.41
C PRO A 178 16.40 -12.29 -11.03
N PRO A 179 16.26 -13.16 -12.04
CA PRO A 179 17.40 -13.78 -12.71
C PRO A 179 18.41 -12.76 -13.28
N ILE A 180 19.68 -12.90 -12.90
CA ILE A 180 20.76 -11.92 -13.17
C ILE A 180 21.09 -11.78 -14.67
N HIS A 181 20.88 -12.82 -15.47
CA HIS A 181 21.23 -12.84 -16.90
C HIS A 181 20.16 -12.25 -17.83
N GLN A 182 19.09 -11.68 -17.28
CA GLN A 182 18.00 -11.11 -18.06
C GLN A 182 18.22 -9.63 -18.38
N LYS A 183 17.73 -9.18 -19.55
CA LYS A 183 17.84 -7.76 -19.95
C LYS A 183 17.10 -6.87 -18.93
N PRO A 184 17.62 -5.67 -18.57
CA PRO A 184 16.96 -4.78 -17.59
C PRO A 184 15.49 -4.47 -17.89
N ASN A 185 15.14 -4.27 -19.17
CA ASN A 185 13.76 -4.06 -19.59
C ASN A 185 12.84 -5.28 -19.34
N PHE A 186 13.40 -6.48 -19.35
CA PHE A 186 12.67 -7.72 -19.07
C PHE A 186 12.36 -7.85 -17.58
N VAL A 187 13.37 -7.64 -16.72
CA VAL A 187 13.20 -7.60 -15.26
C VAL A 187 12.17 -6.54 -14.88
N ARG A 188 12.29 -5.33 -15.41
CA ARG A 188 11.33 -4.24 -15.17
C ARG A 188 9.89 -4.62 -15.49
N ARG A 189 9.64 -5.28 -16.63
CA ARG A 189 8.27 -5.66 -17.05
C ARG A 189 7.71 -6.83 -16.25
N LEU A 190 8.48 -7.89 -16.03
CA LEU A 190 7.98 -9.11 -15.39
C LEU A 190 7.97 -9.06 -13.87
N TYR A 191 8.94 -8.35 -13.31
CA TYR A 191 9.12 -8.24 -11.88
C TYR A 191 8.65 -6.88 -11.35
N ASN A 192 7.94 -6.06 -12.14
CA ASN A 192 7.41 -4.75 -11.70
C ASN A 192 8.46 -3.90 -10.97
N ASN A 193 9.61 -3.73 -11.64
CA ASN A 193 10.79 -3.04 -11.11
C ASN A 193 11.34 -3.61 -9.78
N ASN A 194 10.98 -4.83 -9.36
CA ASN A 194 11.57 -5.44 -8.17
C ASN A 194 13.04 -5.77 -8.38
N TYR A 195 13.86 -5.32 -7.44
CA TYR A 195 15.29 -5.61 -7.39
C TYR A 195 15.56 -6.81 -6.48
N SER A 196 14.99 -6.82 -5.28
CA SER A 196 15.08 -7.95 -4.36
C SER A 196 13.91 -8.00 -3.40
N LEU A 197 13.67 -9.21 -2.89
CA LEU A 197 12.80 -9.47 -1.77
C LEU A 197 13.64 -10.08 -0.66
N ASP A 198 13.86 -9.32 0.40
CA ASP A 198 14.69 -9.72 1.52
C ASP A 198 13.76 -10.15 2.66
N MET A 199 13.95 -11.36 3.17
CA MET A 199 13.10 -11.97 4.19
C MET A 199 13.94 -12.51 5.33
N LYS A 200 13.38 -12.50 6.53
CA LYS A 200 14.04 -13.04 7.71
C LYS A 200 13.05 -13.75 8.61
N TRP A 201 13.43 -14.93 9.06
CA TRP A 201 12.81 -15.62 10.18
C TRP A 201 13.74 -15.59 11.38
N SER A 202 13.18 -15.33 12.55
CA SER A 202 13.90 -15.42 13.82
C SER A 202 12.98 -15.86 14.93
N THR A 203 13.44 -16.74 15.80
CA THR A 203 12.67 -17.30 16.90
C THR A 203 13.21 -16.78 18.24
N LYS A 204 12.31 -16.31 19.11
CA LYS A 204 12.63 -15.93 20.49
C LYS A 204 11.56 -16.47 21.44
N GLY A 205 11.92 -17.52 22.18
CA GLY A 205 10.97 -18.23 23.03
C GLY A 205 9.89 -18.92 22.17
N ASN A 206 8.63 -18.71 22.51
CA ASN A 206 7.47 -19.20 21.74
C ASN A 206 7.28 -18.41 20.42
N ILE A 207 7.75 -17.16 20.32
CA ILE A 207 7.40 -16.32 19.17
C ILE A 207 8.42 -16.51 18.04
N LYS A 208 7.90 -16.90 16.87
CA LYS A 208 8.63 -16.89 15.61
C LYS A 208 8.24 -15.68 14.78
N THR A 209 9.20 -14.79 14.53
CA THR A 209 8.99 -13.52 13.84
C THR A 209 9.39 -13.62 12.37
N PHE A 210 8.54 -13.10 11.49
CA PHE A 210 8.81 -12.87 10.08
C PHE A 210 9.00 -11.39 9.81
N GLN A 211 10.03 -11.04 9.06
CA GLN A 211 10.26 -9.70 8.54
C GLN A 211 10.53 -9.78 7.04
N LEU A 212 10.01 -8.82 6.28
CA LEU A 212 10.24 -8.75 4.83
C LEU A 212 10.41 -7.30 4.38
N SER A 213 11.33 -7.07 3.44
CA SER A 213 11.53 -5.82 2.72
C SER A 213 11.50 -6.02 1.21
N GLU A 214 10.63 -5.29 0.51
CA GLU A 214 10.57 -5.24 -0.96
C GLU A 214 11.38 -4.06 -1.48
N PHE A 215 12.49 -4.34 -2.15
CA PHE A 215 13.31 -3.33 -2.81
C PHE A 215 13.00 -3.28 -4.30
N LYS A 216 12.77 -2.06 -4.81
CA LYS A 216 12.66 -1.78 -6.24
C LYS A 216 14.01 -1.42 -6.86
N ASP A 217 14.09 -1.27 -8.17
CA ASP A 217 15.25 -0.62 -8.78
C ASP A 217 15.28 0.89 -8.45
N GLU A 218 16.42 1.52 -8.72
CA GLU A 218 16.70 2.91 -8.34
C GLU A 218 15.86 3.93 -9.11
N SER A 219 15.18 3.53 -10.19
CA SER A 219 14.29 4.42 -10.93
C SER A 219 12.96 4.65 -10.21
N VAL A 220 12.59 3.78 -9.27
CA VAL A 220 11.35 3.93 -8.50
C VAL A 220 11.59 4.88 -7.34
N THR A 221 10.96 6.05 -7.44
CA THR A 221 11.00 7.10 -6.43
C THR A 221 9.63 7.75 -6.26
N ILE A 222 9.42 8.39 -5.12
CA ILE A 222 8.22 9.15 -4.81
C ILE A 222 8.56 10.47 -4.12
N ALA A 223 7.69 11.45 -4.26
CA ALA A 223 7.77 12.69 -3.51
C ALA A 223 7.07 12.52 -2.15
N VAL A 224 7.81 12.65 -1.05
CA VAL A 224 7.26 12.66 0.31
C VAL A 224 7.77 13.94 0.98
N GLU A 225 6.84 14.81 1.41
CA GLU A 225 7.16 16.11 2.02
C GLU A 225 8.11 16.97 1.15
N GLY A 226 7.89 16.97 -0.16
CA GLY A 226 8.70 17.73 -1.11
C GLY A 226 10.09 17.13 -1.39
N GLN A 227 10.42 15.96 -0.84
CA GLN A 227 11.69 15.28 -1.07
C GLN A 227 11.50 13.99 -1.85
N ILE A 228 12.41 13.74 -2.80
CA ILE A 228 12.45 12.49 -3.54
C ILE A 228 13.00 11.38 -2.62
N ARG A 229 12.23 10.32 -2.45
CA ARG A 229 12.55 9.17 -1.59
C ARG A 229 12.39 7.87 -2.36
N HIS A 230 13.15 6.86 -1.97
CA HIS A 230 12.97 5.49 -2.42
C HIS A 230 12.03 4.75 -1.45
N PRO A 231 10.87 4.27 -1.93
CA PRO A 231 9.93 3.51 -1.12
C PRO A 231 10.36 2.05 -1.00
N VAL A 232 10.26 1.50 0.21
CA VAL A 232 10.44 0.07 0.50
C VAL A 232 9.21 -0.41 1.25
N ARG A 233 8.47 -1.38 0.70
CA ARG A 233 7.40 -2.04 1.47
C ARG A 233 8.04 -2.94 2.50
N TYR A 234 7.50 -2.91 3.71
CA TYR A 234 7.98 -3.69 4.84
C TYR A 234 6.80 -4.45 5.46
N ILE A 235 7.03 -5.70 5.81
CA ILE A 235 6.08 -6.55 6.56
C ILE A 235 6.76 -7.01 7.84
N HIS A 236 6.00 -7.02 8.94
CA HIS A 236 6.36 -7.68 10.19
C HIS A 236 5.20 -8.56 10.65
N ALA A 237 5.50 -9.80 11.05
CA ALA A 237 4.51 -10.71 11.60
C ALA A 237 5.09 -11.56 12.73
N GLU A 238 4.27 -11.89 13.72
CA GLU A 238 4.65 -12.70 14.86
C GLU A 238 3.76 -13.93 14.93
N TYR A 239 4.37 -15.10 14.77
CA TYR A 239 3.73 -16.40 14.86
C TYR A 239 3.95 -16.99 16.24
N ASN A 240 2.86 -17.36 16.91
CA ASN A 240 2.89 -18.01 18.21
C ASN A 240 2.95 -19.53 17.99
N LEU A 241 4.05 -20.16 18.44
CA LEU A 241 4.28 -21.58 18.24
C LEU A 241 3.32 -22.46 19.05
N ASP A 242 2.76 -21.94 20.14
CA ASP A 242 1.82 -22.70 20.98
C ASP A 242 0.42 -22.72 20.36
N THR A 243 -0.04 -21.58 19.83
CA THR A 243 -1.38 -21.46 19.23
C THR A 243 -1.42 -21.81 17.75
N ASN A 244 -0.26 -21.94 17.11
CA ASN A 244 -0.11 -22.16 15.67
C ASN A 244 -0.81 -21.11 14.79
N SER A 245 -0.72 -19.85 15.20
CA SER A 245 -1.30 -18.72 14.48
C SER A 245 -0.41 -17.49 14.57
N PHE A 246 -0.52 -16.60 13.59
CA PHE A 246 -0.01 -15.25 13.77
C PHE A 246 -0.87 -14.52 14.80
N GLN A 247 -0.21 -13.82 15.72
CA GLN A 247 -0.85 -12.98 16.75
C GLN A 247 -0.76 -11.48 16.43
N HIS A 248 0.17 -11.12 15.55
CA HIS A 248 0.41 -9.75 15.09
C HIS A 248 0.91 -9.80 13.65
N PHE A 249 0.38 -8.92 12.80
CA PHE A 249 0.79 -8.76 11.41
C PHE A 249 0.57 -7.32 10.98
N ASP A 250 1.63 -6.62 10.60
CA ASP A 250 1.55 -5.27 10.06
C ASP A 250 2.37 -5.09 8.80
N GLY A 251 2.00 -4.05 8.06
CA GLY A 251 2.71 -3.63 6.87
C GLY A 251 2.91 -2.13 6.87
N ALA A 252 4.07 -1.71 6.41
CA ALA A 252 4.49 -0.32 6.35
C ALA A 252 5.21 -0.03 5.04
N ILE A 253 5.43 1.25 4.80
CA ILE A 253 6.36 1.74 3.79
C ILE A 253 7.47 2.53 4.47
N HIS A 254 8.71 2.28 4.09
CA HIS A 254 9.89 2.98 4.56
C HIS A 254 10.41 3.89 3.45
N PHE A 255 10.84 5.10 3.83
CA PHE A 255 11.26 6.15 2.90
C PHE A 255 12.75 6.44 3.09
N TYR A 256 13.56 5.96 2.16
CA TYR A 256 15.01 6.15 2.18
C TYR A 256 15.42 7.30 1.26
N ASN A 257 16.48 8.03 1.64
CA ASN A 257 17.22 8.82 0.66
C ASN A 257 18.04 7.87 -0.25
N LYS A 258 18.59 8.38 -1.35
CA LYS A 258 19.33 7.55 -2.31
C LYS A 258 20.48 6.76 -1.68
N ASN A 259 21.35 7.40 -0.92
CA ASN A 259 22.55 6.73 -0.38
C ASN A 259 22.16 5.60 0.58
N HIS A 260 21.26 5.87 1.53
CA HIS A 260 20.80 4.86 2.48
C HIS A 260 20.02 3.74 1.79
N TYR A 261 19.28 4.07 0.72
CA TYR A 261 18.57 3.07 -0.06
C TYR A 261 19.54 2.06 -0.66
N LEU A 262 20.60 2.54 -1.32
CA LEU A 262 21.62 1.67 -1.94
C LEU A 262 22.34 0.83 -0.89
N GLU A 263 22.77 1.44 0.21
CA GLU A 263 23.43 0.72 1.30
C GLU A 263 22.53 -0.38 1.89
N LYS A 264 21.26 -0.05 2.19
CA LYS A 264 20.32 -1.00 2.78
C LYS A 264 19.96 -2.13 1.80
N ARG A 265 19.69 -1.79 0.53
CA ARG A 265 19.35 -2.74 -0.55
C ARG A 265 20.47 -3.74 -0.81
N ASP A 266 21.72 -3.27 -0.77
CA ASP A 266 22.90 -4.08 -1.07
C ASP A 266 23.47 -4.80 0.18
N SER A 267 22.85 -4.57 1.34
CA SER A 267 23.09 -5.27 2.60
C SER A 267 22.05 -6.36 2.89
N ASP A 268 22.06 -6.91 4.11
CA ASP A 268 21.06 -7.85 4.63
C ASP A 268 20.13 -7.17 5.66
N LEU A 269 19.03 -7.84 6.04
CA LEU A 269 18.09 -7.32 7.05
C LEU A 269 18.73 -7.06 8.43
N ASN A 270 19.92 -7.60 8.69
CA ASN A 270 20.68 -7.32 9.91
C ASN A 270 21.43 -5.98 9.86
N TYR A 271 21.40 -5.24 8.75
CA TYR A 271 22.12 -3.96 8.59
C TYR A 271 21.91 -2.99 9.76
N GLU A 272 20.68 -2.80 10.25
CA GLU A 272 20.40 -1.87 11.36
C GLU A 272 21.01 -2.31 12.69
N SER A 273 21.11 -3.63 12.92
CA SER A 273 21.79 -4.16 14.10
C SER A 273 23.32 -4.05 14.01
N LYS A 274 23.88 -3.98 12.78
CA LYS A 274 25.32 -3.91 12.52
C LYS A 274 25.87 -2.48 12.53
N TYR A 275 25.10 -1.49 12.09
CA TYR A 275 25.57 -0.12 11.88
C TYR A 275 24.93 0.93 12.82
N GLY A 276 24.09 0.49 13.76
CA GLY A 276 23.60 1.31 14.87
C GLY A 276 22.30 2.09 14.58
N ALA A 277 21.57 2.38 15.65
CA ALA A 277 20.21 2.95 15.66
C ALA A 277 20.06 4.40 15.15
N ASN A 278 21.11 5.02 14.63
CA ASN A 278 21.14 6.45 14.29
C ASN A 278 20.44 6.82 12.97
N PHE A 279 19.93 5.83 12.22
CA PHE A 279 19.32 6.06 10.91
C PHE A 279 18.04 5.26 10.72
N LYS A 280 17.03 5.48 11.58
CA LYS A 280 15.68 4.98 11.31
C LYS A 280 15.11 5.74 10.11
N ALA A 281 14.79 5.00 9.04
CA ALA A 281 14.06 5.55 7.91
C ALA A 281 12.72 6.10 8.41
N LYS A 282 12.26 7.19 7.79
CA LYS A 282 10.88 7.60 8.01
C LYS A 282 9.98 6.48 7.53
N SER A 283 8.95 6.14 8.29
CA SER A 283 8.01 5.09 7.95
C SER A 283 6.58 5.59 8.05
N LYS A 284 5.69 4.99 7.25
CA LYS A 284 4.24 5.09 7.43
C LYS A 284 3.67 3.68 7.52
N LYS A 285 3.02 3.36 8.64
CA LYS A 285 2.29 2.09 8.77
C LYS A 285 1.03 2.18 7.93
N LEU A 286 0.72 1.09 7.23
CA LEU A 286 -0.38 1.06 6.26
C LEU A 286 -1.56 0.23 6.75
N PHE A 287 -1.28 -0.89 7.40
CA PHE A 287 -2.28 -1.73 8.07
C PHE A 287 -1.68 -2.41 9.29
N ARG A 288 -2.56 -2.88 10.20
CA ARG A 288 -2.21 -3.75 11.32
C ARG A 288 -3.37 -4.71 11.60
N LEU A 289 -3.05 -5.98 11.84
CA LEU A 289 -3.94 -7.01 12.33
C LEU A 289 -3.35 -7.57 13.62
N ASP A 290 -4.12 -7.54 14.70
CA ASP A 290 -3.76 -8.10 16.01
C ASP A 290 -4.82 -9.13 16.43
N GLY A 291 -4.43 -10.33 16.83
CA GLY A 291 -5.37 -11.41 17.17
C GLY A 291 -5.09 -12.69 16.36
N VAL A 292 -6.08 -13.57 16.20
CA VAL A 292 -5.85 -14.87 15.56
C VAL A 292 -5.86 -14.73 14.04
N ILE A 293 -4.67 -14.81 13.43
CA ILE A 293 -4.48 -14.72 11.99
C ILE A 293 -3.93 -16.05 11.49
N THR A 294 -4.66 -16.70 10.60
CA THR A 294 -4.24 -17.99 10.01
C THR A 294 -3.06 -17.79 9.05
N VAL A 295 -2.31 -18.87 8.81
CA VAL A 295 -1.20 -18.86 7.84
C VAL A 295 -1.70 -18.48 6.44
N GLU A 296 -2.88 -18.96 6.06
CA GLU A 296 -3.52 -18.64 4.78
C GLU A 296 -3.86 -17.15 4.66
N GLN A 297 -4.49 -16.55 5.68
CA GLN A 297 -4.79 -15.12 5.70
C GLN A 297 -3.50 -14.29 5.58
N TRP A 298 -2.47 -14.64 6.35
CA TRP A 298 -1.19 -13.96 6.31
C TRP A 298 -0.48 -14.08 4.94
N SER A 299 -0.41 -15.28 4.35
CA SER A 299 0.27 -15.47 3.06
C SER A 299 -0.49 -14.80 1.91
N ASN A 300 -1.83 -14.85 1.95
CA ASN A 300 -2.69 -14.19 0.97
C ASN A 300 -2.51 -12.67 1.01
N LEU A 301 -2.67 -12.06 2.19
CA LEU A 301 -2.50 -10.62 2.37
C LEU A 301 -1.06 -10.16 2.07
N THR A 302 -0.04 -10.93 2.46
CA THR A 302 1.36 -10.65 2.11
C THR A 302 1.56 -10.60 0.60
N THR A 303 1.04 -11.60 -0.12
CA THR A 303 1.11 -11.68 -1.59
C THR A 303 0.43 -10.49 -2.26
N HIS A 304 -0.73 -10.09 -1.75
CA HIS A 304 -1.48 -8.96 -2.29
C HIS A 304 -0.89 -7.60 -1.93
N PHE A 305 -0.29 -7.47 -0.74
CA PHE A 305 0.43 -6.26 -0.36
C PHE A 305 1.64 -6.02 -1.27
N LEU A 306 2.30 -7.10 -1.70
CA LEU A 306 3.42 -7.11 -2.64
C LEU A 306 2.99 -7.26 -4.10
N HIS A 307 1.80 -6.76 -4.45
CA HIS A 307 1.21 -6.89 -5.78
C HIS A 307 2.22 -6.63 -6.92
N GLY A 308 2.23 -7.54 -7.91
CA GLY A 308 3.12 -7.50 -9.06
C GLY A 308 4.55 -7.98 -8.79
N ASN A 309 4.83 -8.50 -7.59
CA ASN A 309 6.12 -9.09 -7.26
C ASN A 309 6.07 -10.62 -7.36
N PRO A 310 6.57 -11.26 -8.42
CA PRO A 310 6.57 -12.71 -8.52
C PRO A 310 7.48 -13.41 -7.49
N LEU A 311 8.44 -12.69 -6.86
CA LEU A 311 9.39 -13.29 -5.91
C LEU A 311 8.70 -13.77 -4.64
N ILE A 312 7.61 -13.13 -4.20
CA ILE A 312 6.86 -13.62 -3.03
C ILE A 312 6.13 -14.93 -3.33
N ILE A 313 5.67 -15.09 -4.58
CA ILE A 313 5.03 -16.33 -5.02
C ILE A 313 6.07 -17.44 -5.04
N GLU A 314 7.23 -17.19 -5.68
CA GLU A 314 8.37 -18.10 -5.68
C GLU A 314 8.77 -18.53 -4.26
N TYR A 315 8.80 -17.58 -3.33
CA TYR A 315 9.10 -17.88 -1.93
C TYR A 315 8.08 -18.82 -1.29
N PHE A 316 6.80 -18.60 -1.51
CA PHE A 316 5.74 -19.39 -0.88
C PHE A 316 5.53 -20.76 -1.54
N THR A 317 5.68 -20.86 -2.86
CA THR A 317 5.37 -22.10 -3.61
C THR A 317 6.62 -22.90 -3.97
N GLY A 318 7.81 -22.32 -3.86
CA GLY A 318 9.04 -22.86 -4.42
C GLY A 318 9.10 -22.80 -5.94
N ASP A 319 8.19 -22.05 -6.58
CA ASP A 319 7.99 -22.08 -8.02
C ASP A 319 7.51 -20.74 -8.60
N TYR A 320 7.88 -20.45 -9.84
CA TYR A 320 7.45 -19.21 -10.49
C TYR A 320 5.96 -19.21 -10.85
N PRO A 321 5.30 -18.05 -10.82
CA PRO A 321 3.96 -17.91 -11.40
C PRO A 321 3.93 -18.38 -12.86
N GLN A 322 2.83 -19.00 -13.30
CA GLN A 322 2.72 -19.53 -14.67
C GLN A 322 3.01 -18.49 -15.77
N TYR A 323 2.63 -17.23 -15.57
CA TYR A 323 2.91 -16.18 -16.55
C TYR A 323 4.42 -15.90 -16.68
N VAL A 324 5.18 -15.99 -15.58
CA VAL A 324 6.64 -15.85 -15.59
C VAL A 324 7.26 -17.03 -16.32
N LYS A 325 6.82 -18.25 -16.03
CA LYS A 325 7.27 -19.48 -16.71
C LYS A 325 7.07 -19.44 -18.21
N LYS A 326 5.86 -19.07 -18.66
CA LYS A 326 5.52 -18.93 -20.09
C LYS A 326 6.43 -17.96 -20.82
N ILE A 327 6.87 -16.90 -20.15
CA ILE A 327 7.73 -15.87 -20.77
C ILE A 327 9.21 -16.28 -20.70
N LEU A 328 9.61 -17.01 -19.67
CA LEU A 328 10.95 -17.58 -19.52
C LEU A 328 11.19 -18.86 -20.32
N ASN A 329 10.14 -19.47 -20.89
CA ASN A 329 10.17 -20.79 -21.54
C ASN A 329 10.72 -21.91 -20.63
N ILE A 330 10.28 -21.94 -19.36
CA ILE A 330 10.66 -22.96 -18.37
C ILE A 330 9.45 -23.67 -17.76
#